data_AF-A0A0C2NGJ7-F1
#
_entry.id   AF-A0A0C2NGJ7-F1
#
_cell.length_a   1.000
_cell.length_b   1.000
_cell.length_c   1.000
_cell.angle_alpha   90.00
_cell.angle_beta   90.00
_cell.angle_gamma   90.00
#
_symmetry.space_group_name_H-M   'P 1'
#
loop_
_entity.id
_entity.type
_entity.pdbx_description
1 polymer ?
#
loop_
_entity_poly.entity_id
_entity_poly.type
_entity_poly.pdbx_seq_one_letter_code
_entity_poly.pdbx_strand_id
1 'polypeptide(L)' 'MILTELKQYIDAKGGASRTELAKKFALSEDGVDAMLSVWIKKGIISRMIDTNKAEKITRIRYSVNQKNGLSLTVTM' A
#
# COMPACT_ATOMS: atom_id res chain seq x y z
N MET A 1 9.56 12.20 -9.20
CA MET A 1 10.33 11.08 -8.63
C MET A 1 9.33 9.99 -8.30
N ILE A 2 9.57 8.75 -8.74
CA ILE A 2 8.56 7.68 -8.83
C ILE A 2 7.80 7.41 -7.53
N LEU A 3 8.42 7.72 -6.38
CA LEU A 3 7.72 7.72 -5.10
C LEU A 3 6.45 8.62 -5.18
N THR A 4 6.57 9.92 -5.36
CA THR A 4 5.42 10.83 -5.22
C THR A 4 4.24 10.43 -6.12
N GLU A 5 4.53 9.85 -7.28
CA GLU A 5 3.54 9.30 -8.22
C GLU A 5 2.82 8.06 -7.68
N LEU A 6 3.54 7.12 -7.04
CA LEU A 6 2.91 5.98 -6.34
C LEU A 6 1.92 6.47 -5.29
N LYS A 7 2.32 7.44 -4.45
CA LYS A 7 1.43 8.03 -3.44
C LYS A 7 0.22 8.69 -4.09
N GLN A 8 0.42 9.54 -5.09
CA GLN A 8 -0.67 10.24 -5.79
C GLN A 8 -1.63 9.25 -6.44
N TYR A 9 -1.12 8.15 -7.00
CA TYR A 9 -1.97 7.14 -7.60
C TYR A 9 -2.84 6.42 -6.57
N ILE A 10 -2.28 6.05 -5.42
CA ILE A 10 -3.03 5.43 -4.31
C ILE A 10 -4.09 6.41 -3.79
N ASP A 11 -3.75 7.69 -3.65
CA ASP A 11 -4.65 8.76 -3.19
C ASP A 11 -5.82 8.97 -4.15
N ALA A 12 -5.53 9.14 -5.45
CA ALA A 12 -6.53 9.39 -6.49
C ALA A 12 -7.53 8.24 -6.64
N LYS A 13 -7.11 7.00 -6.36
CA LYS A 13 -7.97 5.82 -6.45
C LYS A 13 -8.66 5.47 -5.13
N GLY A 14 -8.31 6.13 -4.02
CA GLY A 14 -8.76 5.79 -2.67
C GLY A 14 -8.13 4.51 -2.10
N GLY A 15 -7.17 3.92 -2.82
CA GLY A 15 -6.47 2.70 -2.46
C GLY A 15 -6.05 1.88 -3.69
N ALA A 16 -4.94 1.17 -3.59
CA ALA A 16 -4.44 0.31 -4.67
C ALA A 16 -3.82 -0.98 -4.11
N SER A 17 -3.90 -2.06 -4.88
CA SER A 17 -3.26 -3.32 -4.49
C SER A 17 -1.78 -3.36 -4.89
N ARG A 18 -0.98 -4.16 -4.18
CA ARG A 18 0.45 -4.34 -4.47
C ARG A 18 0.70 -4.80 -5.91
N THR A 19 -0.06 -5.79 -6.37
CA THR A 19 0.00 -6.33 -7.73
C THR A 19 -0.35 -5.29 -8.79
N GLU A 20 -1.32 -4.42 -8.50
CA GLU A 20 -1.73 -3.35 -9.40
C GLU A 20 -0.65 -2.27 -9.54
N LEU A 21 -0.06 -1.84 -8.42
CA LEU A 21 1.04 -0.87 -8.43
C LEU A 21 2.26 -1.45 -9.15
N ALA A 22 2.60 -2.72 -8.89
CA ALA A 22 3.69 -3.42 -9.55
C ALA A 22 3.51 -3.41 -11.08
N LYS A 23 2.31 -3.80 -11.56
CA LYS A 23 2.00 -3.80 -13.00
C LYS A 23 2.03 -2.40 -13.60
N LYS A 24 1.45 -1.40 -12.93
CA LYS A 24 1.31 -0.05 -13.49
C LYS A 24 2.63 0.70 -13.58
N PHE A 25 3.51 0.50 -12.60
CA PHE A 25 4.81 1.17 -12.54
C PHE A 25 5.95 0.29 -13.05
N ALA A 26 5.65 -0.88 -13.62
CA ALA A 26 6.63 -1.88 -14.05
C ALA A 26 7.68 -2.22 -12.96
N LEU A 27 7.21 -2.33 -11.72
CA LEU A 27 8.02 -2.64 -10.54
C LEU A 27 7.76 -4.08 -10.09
N SER A 28 8.73 -4.67 -9.39
CA SER A 28 8.47 -5.88 -8.61
C SER A 28 7.56 -5.55 -7.44
N GLU A 29 6.79 -6.54 -6.99
CA GLU A 29 5.92 -6.39 -5.82
C GLU A 29 6.70 -5.99 -4.56
N ASP A 30 7.86 -6.58 -4.35
CA ASP A 30 8.76 -6.22 -3.24
C ASP A 30 9.35 -4.81 -3.42
N GLY A 31 9.58 -4.39 -4.68
CA GLY A 31 9.99 -3.03 -5.00
C GLY A 31 8.92 -2.01 -4.61
N VAL A 32 7.64 -2.31 -4.83
CA VAL A 32 6.54 -1.47 -4.37
C VAL A 32 6.52 -1.37 -2.84
N ASP A 33 6.62 -2.51 -2.15
CA ASP A 33 6.69 -2.56 -0.67
C ASP A 33 7.86 -1.70 -0.14
N ALA A 34 9.05 -1.84 -0.74
CA ALA A 34 10.23 -1.09 -0.35
C ALA A 34 10.05 0.43 -0.54
N MET A 35 9.46 0.85 -1.66
CA MET A 35 9.21 2.28 -1.95
C MET A 35 8.15 2.87 -1.01
N LEU A 36 7.08 2.12 -0.72
CA LEU A 36 6.00 2.58 0.16
C LEU A 36 6.38 2.53 1.64
N SER A 37 7.39 1.73 2.02
CA SER A 37 7.86 1.59 3.41
C SER A 37 8.20 2.94 4.06
N VAL A 38 8.72 3.89 3.29
CA VAL A 38 9.07 5.23 3.77
C VAL A 38 7.83 6.01 4.22
N TRP A 39 6.71 5.90 3.51
CA TRP A 39 5.47 6.56 3.92
C TRP A 39 4.67 5.79 4.96
N ILE A 40 4.78 4.46 4.96
CA ILE A 40 4.22 3.63 6.02
C ILE A 40 4.86 4.02 7.36
N LYS A 41 6.20 4.14 7.41
CA LYS A 41 6.94 4.62 8.59
C LYS A 41 6.56 6.04 9.00
N LYS A 42 6.18 6.89 8.05
CA LYS A 42 5.71 8.27 8.30
C LYS A 42 4.22 8.36 8.66
N GLY A 43 3.49 7.24 8.67
CA GLY A 43 2.05 7.21 8.93
C GLY A 43 1.18 7.82 7.83
N ILE A 44 1.73 8.03 6.63
CA ILE A 44 1.01 8.65 5.50
C ILE A 44 0.23 7.59 4.71
N ILE A 45 0.72 6.35 4.66
CA ILE A 45 0.08 5.23 3.97
C ILE A 45 -0.15 4.10 4.96
N SER A 46 -1.37 3.56 4.96
CA SER A 46 -1.69 2.31 5.63
C SER A 46 -1.57 1.13 4.68
N ARG A 47 -1.11 0.01 5.21
CA ARG A 47 -1.04 -1.28 4.52
C ARG A 47 -2.07 -2.21 5.15
N MET A 48 -2.96 -2.75 4.33
CA MET A 48 -3.93 -3.78 4.69
C MET A 48 -3.46 -5.11 4.09
N ILE A 49 -3.37 -6.13 4.95
CA ILE A 49 -2.96 -7.48 4.54
C ILE A 49 -4.14 -8.39 4.77
N ASP A 50 -4.73 -8.86 3.68
CA ASP A 50 -5.83 -9.82 3.71
C ASP A 50 -5.22 -11.23 3.74
N THR A 51 -5.56 -12.00 4.76
CA THR A 51 -5.14 -13.40 4.96
C THR A 51 -6.32 -14.35 4.76
N ASN A 52 -6.03 -15.63 4.52
CA ASN A 52 -7.05 -16.67 4.49
C ASN A 52 -7.11 -17.44 5.82
N LYS A 53 -8.05 -18.39 5.94
CA LYS A 53 -8.21 -19.27 7.12
C LYS A 53 -6.97 -20.09 7.49
N ALA A 54 -5.98 -20.17 6.60
CA ALA A 54 -4.70 -20.83 6.83
C ALA A 54 -3.56 -19.83 7.04
N GLU A 55 -3.88 -18.58 7.41
CA GLU A 55 -2.96 -17.46 7.67
C GLU A 55 -2.05 -17.10 6.49
N LYS A 56 -2.39 -17.54 5.26
CA LYS A 56 -1.64 -17.14 4.07
C LYS A 56 -2.12 -15.80 3.57
N ILE A 57 -1.17 -14.92 3.27
CA ILE A 57 -1.42 -13.63 2.63
C ILE A 57 -2.04 -13.88 1.25
N THR A 58 -3.26 -13.37 1.06
CA THR A 58 -3.99 -13.45 -0.21
C THR A 58 -3.94 -12.14 -0.98
N ARG A 59 -3.86 -11.01 -0.27
CA ARG A 59 -3.83 -9.69 -0.90
C ARG A 59 -3.17 -8.66 0.01
N ILE A 60 -2.41 -7.76 -0.61
CA ILE A 60 -1.86 -6.57 0.06
C ILE A 60 -2.42 -5.34 -0.63
N ARG A 61 -2.97 -4.42 0.14
CA ARG A 61 -3.56 -3.16 -0.31
C ARG A 61 -2.94 -2.00 0.44
N TYR A 62 -2.82 -0.87 -0.26
CA TYR A 62 -2.33 0.38 0.29
C TYR A 62 -3.41 1.44 0.16
N SER A 63 -3.54 2.28 1.18
CA SER A 63 -4.42 3.44 1.18
C SER A 63 -3.70 4.64 1.80
N VAL A 64 -3.87 5.83 1.22
CA VAL A 64 -3.40 7.06 1.85
C VAL A 64 -4.29 7.36 3.05
N ASN A 65 -3.67 7.67 4.18
CA ASN A 65 -4.39 8.07 5.38
C ASN A 65 -4.93 9.49 5.18
N GLN A 66 -6.20 9.69 5.51
CA GLN A 66 -6.80 11.03 5.47
C GLN A 66 -6.14 11.94 6.52
N LYS A 67 -6.18 13.27 6.32
CA LYS A 67 -5.74 14.23 7.34
C LYS A 67 -6.54 13.98 8.63
N ASN A 68 -5.86 13.68 9.73
CA ASN A 68 -6.38 13.18 11.03
C ASN A 68 -6.82 11.70 11.09
N GLY A 69 -6.48 10.88 10.10
CA GLY A 69 -6.66 9.43 10.15
C GLY A 69 -5.48 8.75 10.86
N LEU A 70 -5.77 7.88 11.84
CA LEU A 70 -4.78 7.01 12.45
C LEU A 70 -4.30 5.96 11.43
N SER A 71 -2.99 5.73 11.39
CA SER A 71 -2.43 4.61 10.62
C SER A 71 -2.78 3.30 11.32
N LEU A 72 -3.69 2.53 10.72
CA LEU A 72 -4.08 1.19 11.19
C LEU A 72 -3.48 0.14 10.26
N THR A 73 -2.88 -0.90 10.85
CA THR A 73 -2.60 -2.16 10.17
C THR A 73 -3.67 -3.14 10.62
N VAL A 74 -4.57 -3.50 9.71
CA VAL A 74 -5.60 -4.52 9.97
C VAL A 74 -5.17 -5.80 9.26
N THR A 75 -5.10 -6.88 10.03
CA THR A 75 -4.96 -8.25 9.53
C THR A 75 -6.34 -8.89 9.64
N MET A 76 -6.91 -9.30 8.51
CA MET A 76 -8.21 -9.98 8.42
C MET A 76 -8.06 -11.34 7.75
#